data_AF-A0A258AMZ6-F1
#
_entry.id   AF-A0A258AMZ6-F1
#
_cell.length_a   1.000
_cell.length_b   1.000
_cell.length_c   1.000
_cell.angle_alpha   90.00
_cell.angle_beta   90.00
_cell.angle_gamma   90.00
#
_symmetry.space_group_name_H-M   'P 1'
#
loop_
_entity.id
_entity.type
_entity.pdbx_description
1 polymer ?
#
loop_
_entity_poly.entity_id
_entity_poly.type
_entity_poly.pdbx_seq_one_letter_code
_entity_poly.pdbx_strand_id
1 'polypeptide(L)'
;MEFWVRSCGHVARNGSVLLSTHREVIRHPDFFTRHLHSRHSTVMYLKSLTLHGFKSFADKTHFEFHKGVTGIVGPNGCGKSNVVDAIRWVLGETSAKALRGDEMADVIFNGTDKRKPVGLAEVTLTMADCEQSLNVDFNEVALTRRVFRDGRSEYRLNNTVCRLKDIHDLIAGTGIGRAAYSIMAQGQIDMLLSSKPEDRRTVFEEAAGITKFKSQKREALRKLDYTEANLLRVADIVAEVKRQMGTLQRQAAKARRYQTLLEDTRLLDTHLAHKQYTEFAGEKSESENQVRMMAQQIEQLQTKLQIAENEAAQTREAYHALESQISQARQQAQELRSQMQSAEGRLGFNRERSEELEGRIRQNEEQIAANEELLDQARRDLANADEQLLAITDNIQTRQLAVNEHAGQHQNILPERNRLESDRRAIRESIRQFEGQIASSEARAQSLTNQISGDRQRHESLAHDRQNAQQARETSQIEFDELQRNIHELEETRNQLDEKAKDCAREMIERRRQRDAMNNELNDLQRNLTQRKSRLEIIEQ
;
A
#
# COMPACT_ATOMS: atom_id res chain seq x y z
N MET A 1 -35.86 -79.72 67.86
CA MET A 1 -37.06 -79.65 67.02
C MET A 1 -36.57 -79.55 65.59
N GLU A 2 -36.30 -80.70 64.96
CA GLU A 2 -37.24 -81.51 64.15
C GLU A 2 -37.17 -81.08 62.68
N PHE A 3 -36.44 -81.84 61.84
CA PHE A 3 -36.88 -83.02 61.05
C PHE A 3 -37.48 -82.57 59.69
N TRP A 4 -36.80 -82.87 58.56
CA TRP A 4 -37.11 -83.97 57.61
C TRP A 4 -38.42 -83.72 56.82
N VAL A 5 -38.49 -83.85 55.49
CA VAL A 5 -38.59 -85.08 54.67
C VAL A 5 -38.61 -84.60 53.19
N ARG A 6 -37.72 -85.01 52.27
CA ARG A 6 -37.62 -86.27 51.48
C ARG A 6 -38.66 -86.40 50.33
N SER A 7 -38.16 -86.56 49.09
CA SER A 7 -38.46 -87.68 48.17
C SER A 7 -37.58 -87.50 46.91
N CYS A 8 -36.58 -88.32 46.52
CA CYS A 8 -36.37 -89.77 46.33
C CYS A 8 -36.90 -90.38 45.01
N GLY A 9 -35.94 -90.97 44.25
CA GLY A 9 -36.09 -92.14 43.38
C GLY A 9 -35.34 -91.99 42.03
N HIS A 10 -34.50 -92.91 41.52
CA HIS A 10 -33.96 -94.19 41.99
C HIS A 10 -32.89 -94.68 40.95
N VAL A 11 -31.70 -95.13 41.41
CA VAL A 11 -30.93 -96.36 41.02
C VAL A 11 -30.36 -96.48 39.58
N ALA A 12 -29.13 -96.96 39.29
CA ALA A 12 -28.27 -98.04 39.84
C ALA A 12 -26.75 -97.78 39.56
N ARG A 13 -25.79 -98.04 40.48
CA ARG A 13 -25.03 -99.31 40.77
C ARG A 13 -24.13 -99.78 39.60
N ASN A 14 -22.85 -100.15 39.70
CA ASN A 14 -21.94 -100.72 40.71
C ASN A 14 -20.49 -100.26 40.35
N GLY A 15 -19.43 -100.35 41.16
CA GLY A 15 -19.18 -100.98 42.45
C GLY A 15 -17.80 -100.54 42.96
N SER A 16 -17.70 -100.44 44.26
CA SER A 16 -16.55 -99.99 45.04
C SER A 16 -15.90 -101.18 45.75
N VAL A 17 -14.85 -100.88 46.53
CA VAL A 17 -14.42 -101.59 47.77
C VAL A 17 -13.32 -102.66 47.52
N LEU A 18 -12.20 -102.84 48.26
CA LEU A 18 -11.74 -102.45 49.61
C LEU A 18 -10.20 -102.51 49.67
N LEU A 19 -9.58 -101.59 50.43
CA LEU A 19 -8.27 -101.76 51.04
C LEU A 19 -8.45 -102.51 52.37
N SER A 20 -7.73 -103.61 52.60
CA SER A 20 -7.55 -104.17 53.94
C SER A 20 -6.14 -104.67 54.16
N THR A 21 -5.55 -104.16 55.24
CA THR A 21 -4.37 -104.64 55.95
C THR A 21 -4.45 -106.13 56.28
N HIS A 22 -3.42 -106.90 55.95
CA HIS A 22 -3.05 -108.07 56.75
C HIS A 22 -1.53 -108.28 56.74
N ARG A 23 -1.00 -108.28 57.97
CA ARG A 23 0.35 -108.64 58.38
C ARG A 23 0.31 -110.16 58.53
N GLU A 24 1.01 -110.91 57.69
CA GLU A 24 1.21 -112.33 57.94
C GLU A 24 2.59 -112.78 57.44
N VAL A 25 3.39 -113.21 58.42
CA VAL A 25 4.71 -113.79 58.29
C VAL A 25 4.50 -115.25 57.89
N ILE A 26 4.91 -115.63 56.68
CA ILE A 26 5.02 -117.04 56.29
C ILE A 26 6.50 -117.35 56.06
N ARG A 27 7.06 -118.09 57.02
CA ARG A 27 8.30 -118.84 56.89
C ARG A 27 8.06 -119.98 55.91
N HIS A 28 8.82 -120.03 54.81
CA HIS A 28 9.04 -121.27 54.07
C HIS A 28 10.54 -121.40 53.74
N PRO A 29 11.23 -122.41 54.27
CA PRO A 29 12.63 -122.67 53.98
C PRO A 29 12.72 -123.65 52.81
N ASP A 30 12.85 -123.14 51.58
CA ASP A 30 13.17 -123.98 50.40
C ASP A 30 13.79 -123.15 49.27
N PHE A 31 14.67 -122.20 49.64
CA PHE A 31 15.35 -121.31 48.69
C PHE A 31 16.79 -121.73 48.35
N PHE A 32 17.25 -122.88 48.86
CA PHE A 32 18.65 -123.29 48.79
C PHE A 32 18.81 -124.80 48.56
N THR A 33 18.25 -125.35 47.48
CA THR A 33 18.72 -126.61 46.87
C THR A 33 17.87 -126.95 45.64
N ARG A 34 18.30 -126.46 44.48
CA ARG A 34 18.05 -127.06 43.15
C ARG A 34 18.66 -126.10 42.13
N HIS A 35 19.36 -126.67 41.14
CA HIS A 35 20.15 -126.03 40.06
C HIS A 35 21.68 -126.20 40.15
N LEU A 36 22.16 -127.28 40.78
CA LEU A 36 23.28 -128.05 40.21
C LEU A 36 22.69 -129.24 39.43
N HIS A 37 21.92 -128.92 38.39
CA HIS A 37 21.74 -129.89 37.31
C HIS A 37 22.90 -129.67 36.35
N SER A 38 23.63 -130.74 36.10
CA SER A 38 24.47 -130.95 34.93
C SER A 38 23.74 -130.51 33.67
N ARG A 39 23.82 -129.22 33.36
CA ARG A 39 23.75 -128.74 32.00
C ARG A 39 25.19 -128.83 31.53
N HIS A 40 25.43 -129.55 30.44
CA HIS A 40 26.53 -129.17 29.56
C HIS A 40 26.23 -127.73 29.13
N SER A 41 26.60 -126.75 29.97
CA SER A 41 26.77 -125.39 29.54
C SER A 41 27.91 -125.47 28.54
N THR A 42 27.56 -125.45 27.26
CA THR A 42 28.53 -125.16 26.21
C THR A 42 29.06 -123.78 26.52
N VAL A 43 30.17 -123.75 27.26
CA VAL A 43 30.84 -122.51 27.63
C VAL A 43 31.40 -121.96 26.32
N MET A 44 31.03 -120.71 26.02
CA MET A 44 31.56 -119.98 24.87
C MET A 44 33.08 -120.17 24.81
N TYR A 45 33.59 -120.58 23.66
CA TYR A 45 35.02 -120.87 23.51
C TYR A 45 35.60 -120.17 22.28
N LEU A 46 36.90 -119.96 22.32
CA LEU A 46 37.64 -119.42 21.19
C LEU A 46 37.78 -120.51 20.12
N LYS A 47 37.19 -120.29 18.93
CA LYS A 47 37.25 -121.23 17.80
C LYS A 47 38.44 -120.95 16.90
N SER A 48 38.65 -119.69 16.52
CA SER A 48 39.77 -119.32 15.66
C SER A 48 40.24 -117.88 15.85
N LEU A 49 41.51 -117.63 15.50
CA LEU A 49 42.11 -116.29 15.42
C LEU A 49 42.81 -116.16 14.07
N THR A 50 42.42 -115.15 13.29
CA THR A 50 43.05 -114.83 12.01
C THR A 50 43.77 -113.49 12.12
N LEU A 51 45.07 -113.47 11.81
CA LEU A 51 45.92 -112.29 11.87
C LEU A 51 46.39 -111.95 10.46
N HIS A 52 46.38 -110.67 10.09
CA HIS A 52 46.95 -110.20 8.84
C HIS A 52 47.59 -108.82 9.05
N GLY A 53 48.86 -108.67 8.69
CA GLY A 53 49.61 -107.43 8.90
C GLY A 53 49.75 -107.00 10.37
N PHE A 54 49.54 -107.90 11.34
CA PHE A 54 49.56 -107.58 12.77
C PHE A 54 50.91 -107.94 13.39
N LYS A 55 51.67 -106.94 13.86
CA LYS A 55 53.00 -107.08 14.47
C LYS A 55 53.88 -108.02 13.65
N SER A 56 54.36 -109.13 14.22
CA SER A 56 55.21 -110.12 13.55
C SER A 56 54.53 -110.90 12.41
N PHE A 57 53.20 -110.80 12.26
CA PHE A 57 52.42 -111.59 11.30
C PHE A 57 52.11 -110.76 10.04
N ALA A 58 53.05 -110.76 9.08
CA ALA A 58 52.89 -110.04 7.81
C ALA A 58 51.82 -110.67 6.90
N ASP A 59 51.88 -111.99 6.72
CA ASP A 59 50.93 -112.74 5.89
C ASP A 59 49.70 -113.15 6.70
N LYS A 60 48.60 -113.45 6.00
CA LYS A 60 47.38 -113.96 6.64
C LYS A 60 47.70 -115.30 7.33
N THR A 61 47.66 -115.29 8.66
CA THR A 61 47.95 -116.43 9.53
C THR A 61 46.66 -116.84 10.25
N HIS A 62 46.28 -118.10 10.15
CA HIS A 62 45.08 -118.64 10.79
C HIS A 62 45.46 -119.61 11.91
N PHE A 63 44.95 -119.34 13.11
CA PHE A 63 45.06 -120.22 14.27
C PHE A 63 43.70 -120.84 14.54
N GLU A 64 43.66 -122.17 14.60
CA GLU A 64 42.51 -122.94 15.04
C GLU A 64 42.71 -123.37 16.49
N PHE A 65 41.70 -123.16 17.33
CA PHE A 65 41.74 -123.53 18.75
C PHE A 65 40.73 -124.63 19.00
N HIS A 66 41.19 -125.68 19.70
CA HIS A 66 40.32 -126.75 20.14
C HIS A 66 39.81 -126.49 21.56
N LYS A 67 38.68 -127.09 21.90
CA LYS A 67 38.15 -127.07 23.27
C LYS A 67 39.17 -127.73 24.21
N GLY A 68 39.51 -127.06 25.31
CA GLY A 68 40.50 -127.54 26.29
C GLY A 68 41.75 -126.67 26.35
N VAL A 69 42.92 -127.29 26.51
CA VAL A 69 44.20 -126.59 26.68
C VAL A 69 44.94 -126.55 25.34
N THR A 70 45.19 -125.34 24.83
CA THR A 70 46.04 -125.13 23.65
C THR A 70 47.37 -124.52 24.08
N GLY A 71 48.48 -125.20 23.78
CA GLY A 71 49.83 -124.72 24.07
C GLY A 71 50.47 -124.05 22.86
N ILE A 72 50.83 -122.76 22.99
CA ILE A 72 51.60 -122.03 21.96
C ILE A 72 53.08 -122.05 22.34
N VAL A 73 53.88 -122.86 21.63
CA VAL A 73 55.31 -123.03 21.89
C VAL A 73 56.17 -122.49 20.75
N GLY A 74 57.40 -122.10 21.07
CA GLY A 74 58.36 -121.57 20.09
C GLY A 74 59.51 -120.83 20.76
N PRO A 75 60.60 -120.53 20.04
CA PRO A 75 61.78 -119.84 20.59
C PRO A 75 61.48 -118.40 21.01
N ASN A 76 62.36 -117.79 21.81
CA ASN A 76 62.20 -116.38 22.20
C ASN A 76 62.22 -115.48 20.96
N GLY A 77 61.34 -114.47 20.93
CA GLY A 77 61.20 -113.56 19.79
C GLY A 77 60.33 -114.06 18.64
N CYS A 78 59.79 -115.29 18.66
CA CYS A 78 58.95 -115.81 17.56
C CYS A 78 57.50 -115.26 17.51
N GLY A 79 57.17 -114.25 18.32
CA GLY A 79 55.84 -113.61 18.28
C GLY A 79 54.74 -114.27 19.13
N LYS A 80 55.07 -115.18 20.07
CA LYS A 80 54.07 -115.82 20.96
C LYS A 80 53.21 -114.82 21.73
N SER A 81 53.83 -113.83 22.35
CA SER A 81 53.11 -112.78 23.09
C SER A 81 52.22 -111.93 22.19
N ASN A 82 52.56 -111.79 20.89
CA ASN A 82 51.76 -111.02 19.95
C ASN A 82 50.41 -111.69 19.66
N VAL A 83 50.28 -113.01 19.86
CA VAL A 83 48.98 -113.70 19.75
C VAL A 83 48.02 -113.25 20.85
N VAL A 84 48.52 -113.12 22.09
CA VAL A 84 47.72 -112.60 23.23
C VAL A 84 47.38 -111.12 23.03
N ASP A 85 48.33 -110.33 22.52
CA ASP A 85 48.09 -108.92 22.21
C ASP A 85 47.03 -108.76 21.11
N ALA A 86 47.02 -109.63 20.10
CA ALA A 86 46.00 -109.63 19.06
C ALA A 86 44.59 -109.88 19.62
N ILE A 87 44.45 -110.86 20.52
CA ILE A 87 43.18 -111.18 21.21
C ILE A 87 42.71 -109.98 22.05
N ARG A 88 43.60 -109.34 22.82
CA ARG A 88 43.24 -108.13 23.59
C ARG A 88 42.83 -106.96 22.71
N TRP A 89 43.56 -106.79 21.61
CA TRP A 89 43.34 -105.69 20.69
C TRP A 89 41.97 -105.81 20.00
N VAL A 90 41.61 -106.99 19.52
CA VAL A 90 40.30 -107.21 18.87
C VAL A 90 39.13 -107.15 19.85
N LEU A 91 39.34 -107.51 21.13
CA LEU A 91 38.37 -107.33 22.22
C LEU A 91 38.21 -105.86 22.68
N GLY A 92 38.95 -104.93 22.08
CA GLY A 92 38.73 -103.49 22.25
C GLY A 92 39.69 -102.80 23.21
N GLU A 93 40.91 -103.31 23.42
CA GLU A 93 41.98 -102.58 24.10
C GLU A 93 42.44 -101.38 23.27
N THR A 94 42.31 -100.16 23.80
CA THR A 94 42.63 -98.91 23.10
C THR A 94 44.00 -98.33 23.49
N SER A 95 44.66 -98.88 24.50
CA SER A 95 45.99 -98.44 24.91
C SER A 95 47.08 -99.09 24.05
N ALA A 96 47.80 -98.28 23.26
CA ALA A 96 48.97 -98.73 22.52
C ALA A 96 50.06 -99.29 23.47
N LYS A 97 50.26 -98.63 24.62
CA LYS A 97 51.20 -99.06 25.66
C LYS A 97 50.87 -100.44 26.23
N ALA A 98 49.58 -100.75 26.43
CA ALA A 98 49.15 -102.09 26.89
C ALA A 98 49.46 -103.20 25.86
N LEU A 99 49.58 -102.82 24.59
CA LEU A 99 49.95 -103.67 23.47
C LEU A 99 51.44 -103.59 23.13
N ARG A 100 52.28 -103.01 24.01
CA ARG A 100 53.74 -102.89 23.81
C ARG A 100 54.12 -102.11 22.55
N GLY A 101 53.34 -101.08 22.22
CA GLY A 101 53.66 -100.07 21.19
C GLY A 101 53.48 -98.65 21.74
N ASP A 102 53.94 -97.64 21.00
CA ASP A 102 53.84 -96.24 21.40
C ASP A 102 52.56 -95.61 20.81
N GLU A 103 52.27 -95.92 19.54
CA GLU A 103 51.05 -95.51 18.83
C GLU A 103 50.20 -96.71 18.40
N MET A 104 48.91 -96.48 18.16
CA MET A 104 48.00 -97.55 17.71
C MET A 104 48.37 -98.09 16.31
N ALA A 105 49.07 -97.29 15.49
CA ALA A 105 49.58 -97.72 14.19
C ALA A 105 50.77 -98.69 14.31
N ASP A 106 51.45 -98.76 15.45
CA ASP A 106 52.61 -99.65 15.67
C ASP A 106 52.22 -101.14 15.74
N VAL A 107 50.92 -101.43 15.84
CA VAL A 107 50.43 -102.82 15.71
C VAL A 107 50.50 -103.32 14.25
N ILE A 108 50.75 -102.44 13.28
CA ILE A 108 50.90 -102.78 11.86
C ILE A 108 52.31 -103.30 11.60
N PHE A 109 52.42 -104.39 10.83
CA PHE A 109 53.72 -104.93 10.41
C PHE A 109 54.53 -103.88 9.63
N ASN A 110 55.62 -103.44 10.23
CA ASN A 110 56.48 -102.37 9.71
C ASN A 110 57.55 -102.84 8.71
N GLY A 111 57.53 -104.12 8.31
CA GLY A 111 58.50 -104.68 7.36
C GLY A 111 59.70 -105.34 8.05
N THR A 112 60.46 -106.10 7.27
CA THR A 112 61.79 -106.63 7.62
C THR A 112 62.70 -106.49 6.39
N ASP A 113 63.99 -106.77 6.51
CA ASP A 113 64.94 -106.70 5.38
C ASP A 113 64.51 -107.54 4.16
N LYS A 114 63.70 -108.59 4.39
CA LYS A 114 63.18 -109.49 3.35
C LYS A 114 61.74 -109.18 2.93
N ARG A 115 60.99 -108.34 3.65
CA ARG A 115 59.54 -108.15 3.44
C ARG A 115 59.12 -106.69 3.60
N LYS A 116 58.35 -106.20 2.62
CA LYS A 116 57.82 -104.83 2.64
C LYS A 116 56.79 -104.62 3.76
N PRO A 117 56.68 -103.39 4.31
CA PRO A 117 55.61 -103.04 5.24
C PRO A 117 54.22 -103.20 4.63
N VAL A 118 53.23 -103.49 5.49
CA VAL A 118 51.80 -103.56 5.10
C VAL A 118 51.09 -102.26 5.52
N GLY A 119 50.01 -101.90 4.80
CA GLY A 119 49.25 -100.67 5.05
C GLY A 119 48.14 -100.77 6.11
N LEU A 120 47.84 -101.99 6.58
CA LEU A 120 46.72 -102.32 7.46
C LEU A 120 47.11 -103.50 8.35
N ALA A 121 46.68 -103.47 9.61
CA ALA A 121 46.57 -104.66 10.45
C ALA A 121 45.11 -105.05 10.63
N GLU A 122 44.81 -106.34 10.46
CA GLU A 122 43.51 -106.93 10.71
C GLU A 122 43.66 -108.12 11.64
N VAL A 123 42.81 -108.17 12.66
CA VAL A 123 42.64 -109.32 13.53
C VAL A 123 41.18 -109.70 13.57
N THR A 124 40.88 -110.97 13.31
CA THR A 124 39.54 -111.55 13.44
C THR A 124 39.55 -112.67 14.47
N LEU A 125 38.74 -112.52 15.52
CA LEU A 125 38.52 -113.49 16.58
C LEU A 125 37.15 -114.14 16.39
N THR A 126 37.11 -115.44 16.19
CA THR A 126 35.84 -116.18 16.08
C THR A 126 35.60 -116.97 17.35
N MET A 127 34.49 -116.70 18.01
CA MET A 127 33.99 -117.44 19.17
C MET A 127 32.82 -118.32 18.73
N ALA A 128 32.70 -119.51 19.31
CA ALA A 128 31.60 -120.44 19.05
C ALA A 128 30.88 -120.78 20.35
N ASP A 129 29.66 -121.32 20.24
CA ASP A 129 28.72 -121.51 21.35
C ASP A 129 28.35 -120.18 22.05
N CYS A 130 28.07 -119.14 21.25
CA CYS A 130 27.87 -117.77 21.72
C CYS A 130 26.43 -117.42 22.14
N GLU A 131 25.42 -118.24 21.79
CA GLU A 131 24.01 -117.84 21.84
C GLU A 131 23.58 -117.40 23.24
N GLN A 132 23.90 -118.20 24.25
CA GLN A 132 23.51 -117.95 25.64
C GLN A 132 24.40 -116.90 26.33
N SER A 133 25.69 -116.85 25.97
CA SER A 133 26.66 -116.00 26.68
C SER A 133 26.64 -114.56 26.19
N LEU A 134 26.49 -114.34 24.88
CA LEU A 134 26.44 -113.01 24.26
C LEU A 134 25.00 -112.56 23.96
N ASN A 135 23.99 -113.39 24.23
CA ASN A 135 22.58 -113.13 23.93
C ASN A 135 22.37 -112.72 22.47
N VAL A 136 22.91 -113.54 21.56
CA VAL A 136 22.80 -113.38 20.10
C VAL A 136 22.14 -114.61 19.49
N ASP A 137 21.49 -114.44 18.34
CA ASP A 137 20.84 -115.54 17.61
C ASP A 137 21.84 -116.40 16.80
N PHE A 138 23.13 -116.11 16.90
CA PHE A 138 24.20 -116.77 16.13
C PHE A 138 25.05 -117.67 17.02
N ASN A 139 25.30 -118.90 16.55
CA ASN A 139 26.24 -119.81 17.22
C ASN A 139 27.67 -119.28 17.21
N GLU A 140 28.08 -118.71 16.07
CA GLU A 140 29.43 -118.20 15.87
C GLU A 140 29.41 -116.68 15.74
N VAL A 141 30.30 -116.04 16.48
CA VAL A 141 30.49 -114.59 16.48
C VAL A 141 31.94 -114.28 16.12
N ALA A 142 32.13 -113.61 14.99
CA ALA A 142 33.40 -113.10 14.52
C ALA A 142 33.54 -111.60 14.85
N LEU A 143 34.48 -111.28 15.72
CA LEU A 143 34.90 -109.91 16.02
C LEU A 143 36.10 -109.58 15.17
N THR A 144 36.03 -108.53 14.36
CA THR A 144 37.17 -108.06 13.56
C THR A 144 37.53 -106.65 13.93
N ARG A 145 38.82 -106.39 14.12
CA ARG A 145 39.37 -105.05 14.26
C ARG A 145 40.40 -104.80 13.17
N ARG A 146 40.31 -103.62 12.56
CA ARG A 146 41.21 -103.12 11.52
C ARG A 146 41.81 -101.80 11.95
N VAL A 147 43.10 -101.58 11.69
CA VAL A 147 43.71 -100.25 11.80
C VAL A 147 44.58 -99.95 10.59
N PHE A 148 44.39 -98.77 10.04
CA PHE A 148 45.14 -98.26 8.91
C PHE A 148 46.27 -97.35 9.41
N ARG A 149 47.30 -97.13 8.58
CA ARG A 149 48.44 -96.26 8.94
C ARG A 149 48.06 -94.80 9.23
N ASP A 150 46.89 -94.34 8.80
CA ASP A 150 46.36 -93.03 9.12
C ASP A 150 45.72 -92.94 10.52
N GLY A 151 45.79 -94.02 11.30
CA GLY A 151 45.26 -94.12 12.66
C GLY A 151 43.77 -94.46 12.74
N ARG A 152 43.06 -94.58 11.59
CA ARG A 152 41.65 -94.96 11.60
C ARG A 152 41.52 -96.42 12.05
N SER A 153 40.72 -96.63 13.09
CA SER A 153 40.33 -97.96 13.56
C SER A 153 38.89 -98.28 13.14
N GLU A 154 38.68 -99.45 12.58
CA GLU A 154 37.37 -99.97 12.19
C GLU A 154 37.07 -101.26 12.95
N TYR A 155 35.83 -101.37 13.44
CA TYR A 155 35.34 -102.50 14.23
C TYR A 155 34.21 -103.18 13.48
N ARG A 156 34.21 -104.51 13.46
CA ARG A 156 33.17 -105.29 12.79
C ARG A 156 32.72 -106.47 13.64
N LEU A 157 31.42 -106.72 13.59
CA LEU A 157 30.75 -107.87 14.19
C LEU A 157 30.13 -108.68 13.05
N ASN A 158 30.53 -109.93 12.87
CA ASN A 158 30.09 -110.78 11.75
C ASN A 158 30.18 -110.06 10.39
N ASN A 159 31.33 -109.41 10.14
CA ASN A 159 31.62 -108.61 8.94
C ASN A 159 30.75 -107.33 8.75
N THR A 160 29.90 -106.96 9.72
CA THR A 160 29.13 -105.70 9.71
C THR A 160 29.84 -104.64 10.53
N VAL A 161 29.99 -103.42 10.01
CA VAL A 161 30.66 -102.31 10.70
C VAL A 161 29.85 -101.87 11.93
N CYS A 162 30.51 -101.77 13.08
CA CYS A 162 29.90 -101.38 14.35
C CYS A 162 30.80 -100.39 15.12
N ARG A 163 30.27 -99.79 16.18
CA ARG A 163 31.05 -98.89 17.05
C ARG A 163 31.77 -99.72 18.11
N LEU A 164 32.88 -99.19 18.62
CA LEU A 164 33.58 -99.78 19.78
C LEU A 164 32.63 -99.98 20.98
N LYS A 165 31.70 -99.04 21.19
CA LYS A 165 30.67 -99.16 22.25
C LYS A 165 29.82 -100.41 22.07
N ASP A 166 29.47 -100.76 20.83
CA ASP A 166 28.62 -101.92 20.54
C ASP A 166 29.38 -103.23 20.84
N ILE A 167 30.68 -103.31 20.54
CA ILE A 167 31.55 -104.44 20.93
C ILE A 167 31.68 -104.53 22.45
N HIS A 168 31.89 -103.40 23.13
CA HIS A 168 31.98 -103.37 24.60
C HIS A 168 30.66 -103.79 25.24
N ASP A 169 29.52 -103.31 24.74
CA ASP A 169 28.19 -103.66 25.26
C ASP A 169 27.84 -105.14 25.00
N LEU A 170 28.33 -105.72 23.89
CA LEU A 170 28.16 -107.14 23.56
C LEU A 170 28.95 -108.05 24.52
N ILE A 171 30.19 -107.70 24.84
CA ILE A 171 31.08 -108.51 25.69
C ILE A 171 30.88 -108.17 27.18
N ALA A 172 30.23 -107.05 27.50
CA ALA A 172 29.95 -106.63 28.87
C ALA A 172 29.12 -107.68 29.64
N GLY A 173 29.70 -108.19 30.72
CA GLY A 173 29.07 -109.21 31.58
C GLY A 173 29.49 -110.66 31.25
N THR A 174 30.24 -110.89 30.18
CA THR A 174 30.81 -112.21 29.84
C THR A 174 32.17 -112.51 30.48
N GLY A 175 32.80 -111.50 31.08
CA GLY A 175 34.13 -111.62 31.69
C GLY A 175 35.31 -111.64 30.71
N ILE A 176 35.08 -111.31 29.42
CA ILE A 176 36.09 -111.32 28.33
C ILE A 176 36.36 -109.89 27.78
N GLY A 177 35.92 -108.83 28.49
CA GLY A 177 36.12 -107.43 28.10
C GLY A 177 37.50 -106.81 28.41
N ARG A 178 37.60 -105.48 28.32
CA ARG A 178 38.87 -104.72 28.50
C ARG A 178 39.53 -104.91 29.86
N ALA A 179 38.75 -105.05 30.93
CA ALA A 179 39.23 -105.31 32.29
C ALA A 179 39.01 -106.77 32.72
N ALA A 180 38.82 -107.65 31.72
CA ALA A 180 38.64 -109.07 31.92
C ALA A 180 39.76 -109.70 32.74
N TYR A 181 39.39 -110.30 33.86
CA TYR A 181 40.25 -111.19 34.63
C TYR A 181 40.67 -112.44 33.82
N SER A 182 39.99 -112.76 32.72
CA SER A 182 40.22 -113.96 31.91
C SER A 182 41.48 -113.91 31.05
N ILE A 183 42.07 -112.73 30.82
CA ILE A 183 43.33 -112.61 30.06
C ILE A 183 44.43 -112.09 30.99
N MET A 184 45.28 -112.98 31.49
CA MET A 184 46.43 -112.61 32.31
C MET A 184 47.69 -112.43 31.45
N ALA A 185 48.21 -111.20 31.39
CA ALA A 185 49.50 -110.92 30.79
C ALA A 185 50.63 -110.93 31.82
N GLN A 186 51.85 -111.00 31.30
CA GLN A 186 53.08 -110.85 32.07
C GLN A 186 53.02 -109.57 32.94
N GLY A 187 53.19 -109.72 34.25
CA GLY A 187 53.16 -108.64 35.25
C GLY A 187 51.78 -108.26 35.79
N GLN A 188 50.67 -108.75 35.23
CA GLN A 188 49.32 -108.41 35.73
C GLN A 188 48.95 -109.12 37.04
N ILE A 189 49.54 -110.29 37.32
CA ILE A 189 49.32 -111.01 38.57
C ILE A 189 49.83 -110.17 39.75
N ASP A 190 51.03 -109.60 39.62
CA ASP A 190 51.62 -108.72 40.63
C ASP A 190 50.82 -107.40 40.77
N MET A 191 50.32 -106.87 39.65
CA MET A 191 49.48 -105.66 39.64
C MET A 191 48.14 -105.88 40.37
N LEU A 192 47.49 -107.02 40.18
CA LEU A 192 46.25 -107.35 40.90
C LEU A 192 46.49 -107.48 42.41
N LEU A 193 47.58 -108.13 42.82
CA LEU A 193 47.95 -108.29 44.23
C LEU A 193 48.31 -106.96 44.90
N SER A 194 48.98 -106.05 44.18
CA SER A 194 49.42 -104.74 44.68
C SER A 194 48.44 -103.57 44.45
N SER A 195 47.31 -103.82 43.78
CA SER A 195 46.29 -102.79 43.48
C SER A 195 45.55 -102.25 44.71
N LYS A 196 45.12 -100.98 44.64
CA LYS A 196 44.28 -100.34 45.66
C LYS A 196 42.91 -101.04 45.76
N PRO A 197 42.25 -101.00 46.94
CA PRO A 197 40.92 -101.61 47.11
C PRO A 197 39.87 -101.11 46.10
N GLU A 198 39.94 -99.85 45.69
CA GLU A 198 39.04 -99.24 44.71
C GLU A 198 39.20 -99.84 43.32
N ASP A 199 40.44 -100.02 42.86
CA ASP A 199 40.74 -100.65 41.58
C ASP A 199 40.33 -102.12 41.60
N ARG A 200 40.59 -102.81 42.72
CA ARG A 200 40.18 -104.21 42.92
C ARG A 200 38.67 -104.39 42.93
N ARG A 201 37.92 -103.42 43.47
CA ARG A 201 36.46 -103.41 43.44
C ARG A 201 35.95 -103.46 42.01
N THR A 202 36.56 -102.74 41.07
CA THR A 202 36.10 -102.78 39.66
C THR A 202 36.15 -104.18 39.07
N VAL A 203 37.17 -104.98 39.41
CA VAL A 203 37.30 -106.39 39.01
C VAL A 203 36.16 -107.25 39.59
N PHE A 204 35.83 -107.06 40.87
CA PHE A 204 34.70 -107.75 41.49
C PHE A 204 33.33 -107.31 40.93
N GLU A 205 33.17 -106.04 40.60
CA GLU A 205 31.94 -105.52 40.00
C GLU A 205 31.73 -106.04 38.58
N GLU A 206 32.81 -106.22 37.82
CA GLU A 206 32.79 -106.87 36.51
C GLU A 206 32.50 -108.37 36.63
N ALA A 207 33.12 -109.07 37.59
CA ALA A 207 32.82 -110.47 37.88
C ALA A 207 31.37 -110.68 38.34
N ALA A 208 30.79 -109.73 39.06
CA ALA A 208 29.39 -109.75 39.48
C ALA A 208 28.41 -109.29 38.37
N GLY A 209 28.90 -108.85 37.20
CA GLY A 209 28.08 -108.42 36.07
C GLY A 209 27.28 -107.13 36.28
N ILE A 210 27.52 -106.37 37.36
CA ILE A 210 26.70 -105.20 37.72
C ILE A 210 27.09 -103.91 36.99
N THR A 211 28.22 -103.91 36.28
CA THR A 211 28.75 -102.75 35.55
C THR A 211 27.79 -102.22 34.48
N LYS A 212 27.07 -103.12 33.78
CA LYS A 212 26.06 -102.76 32.76
C LYS A 212 24.93 -101.93 33.36
N PHE A 213 24.34 -102.40 34.46
CA PHE A 213 23.22 -101.72 35.13
C PHE A 213 23.64 -100.37 35.73
N LYS A 214 24.87 -100.26 36.27
CA LYS A 214 25.39 -98.99 36.76
C LYS A 214 25.56 -97.96 35.64
N SER A 215 26.06 -98.39 34.48
CA SER A 215 26.21 -97.51 33.30
C SER A 215 24.84 -97.00 32.83
N GLN A 216 23.87 -97.91 32.68
CA GLN A 216 22.50 -97.56 32.30
C GLN A 216 21.82 -96.60 33.28
N LYS A 217 21.97 -96.83 34.60
CA LYS A 217 21.46 -95.91 35.62
C LYS A 217 22.03 -94.51 35.48
N ARG A 218 23.35 -94.40 35.26
CA ARG A 218 24.02 -93.10 35.11
C ARG A 218 23.56 -92.36 33.84
N GLU A 219 23.34 -93.08 32.75
CA GLU A 219 22.79 -92.50 31.51
C GLU A 219 21.33 -92.02 31.70
N ALA A 220 20.50 -92.83 32.35
CA ALA A 220 19.11 -92.48 32.64
C ALA A 220 18.99 -91.23 33.52
N LEU A 221 19.81 -91.12 34.58
CA LEU A 221 19.84 -89.93 35.44
C LEU A 221 20.25 -88.68 34.66
N ARG A 222 21.28 -88.76 33.80
CA ARG A 222 21.66 -87.62 32.95
C ARG A 222 20.55 -87.19 32.00
N LYS A 223 19.80 -88.15 31.44
CA LYS A 223 18.65 -87.83 30.59
C LYS A 223 17.53 -87.17 31.39
N LEU A 224 17.29 -87.62 32.62
CA LEU A 224 16.29 -87.03 33.52
C LEU A 224 16.63 -85.56 33.82
N ASP A 225 17.86 -85.28 34.25
CA ASP A 225 18.31 -83.92 34.56
C ASP A 225 18.15 -83.00 33.33
N TYR A 226 18.48 -83.50 32.14
CA TYR A 226 18.30 -82.76 30.89
C TYR A 226 16.82 -82.48 30.58
N THR A 227 15.93 -83.45 30.83
CA THR A 227 14.49 -83.25 30.62
C THR A 227 13.88 -82.27 31.62
N GLU A 228 14.32 -82.28 32.88
CA GLU A 228 13.87 -81.31 33.89
C GLU A 228 14.27 -79.88 33.50
N ALA A 229 15.51 -79.69 33.04
CA ALA A 229 15.96 -78.38 32.54
C ALA A 229 15.12 -77.90 31.34
N ASN A 230 14.75 -78.81 30.43
CA ASN A 230 13.89 -78.47 29.31
C ASN A 230 12.47 -78.10 29.75
N LEU A 231 11.91 -78.79 30.75
CA LEU A 231 10.58 -78.47 31.28
C LEU A 231 10.54 -77.09 31.93
N LEU A 232 11.59 -76.71 32.67
CA LEU A 232 11.72 -75.36 33.24
C LEU A 232 11.70 -74.30 32.14
N ARG A 233 12.49 -74.49 31.08
CA ARG A 233 12.51 -73.57 29.93
C ARG A 233 11.15 -73.47 29.23
N VAL A 234 10.43 -74.58 29.08
CA VAL A 234 9.08 -74.57 28.49
C VAL A 234 8.12 -73.79 29.39
N ALA A 235 8.20 -73.96 30.71
CA ALA A 235 7.38 -73.21 31.65
C ALA A 235 7.61 -71.68 31.54
N ASP A 236 8.87 -71.26 31.41
CA ASP A 236 9.22 -69.85 31.21
C ASP A 236 8.64 -69.29 29.89
N ILE A 237 8.76 -70.05 28.80
CA ILE A 237 8.19 -69.66 27.49
C ILE A 237 6.67 -69.54 27.59
N VAL A 238 6.00 -70.49 28.24
CA VAL A 238 4.54 -70.45 28.42
C VAL A 238 4.12 -69.23 29.26
N ALA A 239 4.87 -68.90 30.31
CA ALA A 239 4.59 -67.71 31.12
C ALA A 239 4.72 -66.42 30.30
N GLU A 240 5.78 -66.30 29.49
CA GLU A 240 5.99 -65.14 28.62
C GLU A 240 4.91 -65.04 27.53
N VAL A 241 4.57 -66.15 26.87
CA VAL A 241 3.49 -66.18 25.87
C VAL A 241 2.15 -65.77 26.49
N LYS A 242 1.82 -66.22 27.70
CA LYS A 242 0.61 -65.79 28.41
C LYS A 242 0.59 -64.27 28.67
N ARG A 243 1.74 -63.69 29.05
CA ARG A 243 1.87 -62.23 29.26
C ARG A 243 1.66 -61.46 27.96
N GLN A 244 2.23 -61.94 26.86
CA GLN A 244 2.04 -61.36 25.53
C GLN A 244 0.58 -61.45 25.09
N MET A 245 -0.07 -62.61 25.26
CA MET A 245 -1.49 -62.80 24.98
C MET A 245 -2.37 -61.81 25.75
N GLY A 246 -2.13 -61.60 27.04
CA GLY A 246 -2.90 -60.63 27.84
C GLY A 246 -2.75 -59.17 27.37
N THR A 247 -1.61 -58.84 26.75
CA THR A 247 -1.39 -57.52 26.15
C THR A 247 -2.11 -57.41 24.80
N LEU A 248 -1.98 -58.42 23.94
CA LEU A 248 -2.69 -58.52 22.66
C LEU A 248 -4.21 -58.51 22.84
N GLN A 249 -4.74 -59.19 23.85
CA GLN A 249 -6.17 -59.19 24.14
C GLN A 249 -6.69 -57.80 24.51
N ARG A 250 -5.93 -57.03 25.31
CA ARG A 250 -6.26 -55.63 25.63
C ARG A 250 -6.21 -54.74 24.39
N GLN A 251 -5.21 -54.92 23.52
CA GLN A 251 -5.11 -54.19 22.26
C GLN A 251 -6.29 -54.52 21.33
N ALA A 252 -6.65 -55.80 21.19
CA ALA A 252 -7.80 -56.23 20.41
C ALA A 252 -9.12 -55.67 20.95
N ALA A 253 -9.32 -55.67 22.27
CA ALA A 253 -10.50 -55.07 22.89
C ALA A 253 -10.58 -53.56 22.63
N LYS A 254 -9.46 -52.83 22.74
CA LYS A 254 -9.39 -51.40 22.40
C LYS A 254 -9.71 -51.15 20.92
N ALA A 255 -9.17 -51.97 20.02
CA ALA A 255 -9.41 -51.86 18.58
C ALA A 255 -10.89 -52.12 18.23
N ARG A 256 -11.51 -53.15 18.82
CA ARG A 256 -12.95 -53.41 18.65
C ARG A 256 -13.81 -52.24 19.15
N ARG A 257 -13.51 -51.71 20.35
CA ARG A 257 -14.23 -50.54 20.88
C ARG A 257 -14.07 -49.31 19.98
N TYR A 258 -12.88 -49.10 19.42
CA TYR A 258 -12.64 -48.02 18.45
C TYR A 258 -13.47 -48.21 17.18
N GLN A 259 -13.56 -49.43 16.64
CA GLN A 259 -14.38 -49.72 15.46
C GLN A 259 -15.85 -49.40 15.70
N THR A 260 -16.42 -49.87 16.82
CA THR A 260 -17.81 -49.55 17.19
C THR A 260 -18.03 -48.04 17.31
N LEU A 261 -17.15 -47.33 18.03
CA LEU A 261 -17.27 -45.88 18.18
C LEU A 261 -17.15 -45.15 16.83
N LEU A 262 -16.28 -45.62 15.93
CA LEU A 262 -16.11 -45.05 14.60
C LEU A 262 -17.37 -45.24 13.74
N GLU A 263 -18.01 -46.41 13.84
CA GLU A 263 -19.29 -46.69 13.17
C GLU A 263 -20.39 -45.77 13.72
N ASP A 264 -20.50 -45.64 15.04
CA ASP A 264 -21.46 -44.74 15.68
C ASP A 264 -21.23 -43.28 15.27
N THR A 265 -19.99 -42.81 15.26
CA THR A 265 -19.64 -41.46 14.80
C THR A 265 -20.03 -41.25 13.34
N ARG A 266 -19.73 -42.18 12.44
CA ARG A 266 -20.11 -42.07 11.03
C ARG A 266 -21.61 -42.00 10.84
N LEU A 267 -22.37 -42.79 11.61
CA LEU A 267 -23.82 -42.79 11.58
C LEU A 267 -24.37 -41.44 12.06
N LEU A 268 -23.88 -40.93 13.19
CA LEU A 268 -24.28 -39.62 13.73
C LEU A 268 -23.90 -38.48 12.79
N ASP A 269 -22.71 -38.49 12.21
CA ASP A 269 -22.27 -37.49 11.23
C ASP A 269 -23.16 -37.49 9.99
N THR A 270 -23.55 -38.67 9.51
CA THR A 270 -24.47 -38.80 8.37
C THR A 270 -25.86 -38.24 8.71
N HIS A 271 -26.37 -38.52 9.91
CA HIS A 271 -27.64 -37.96 10.38
C HIS A 271 -27.59 -36.45 10.54
N LEU A 272 -26.50 -35.92 11.10
CA LEU A 272 -26.29 -34.48 11.25
C LEU A 272 -26.23 -33.80 9.87
N ALA A 273 -25.45 -34.36 8.94
CA ALA A 273 -25.35 -33.84 7.59
C ALA A 273 -26.70 -33.86 6.85
N HIS A 274 -27.49 -34.93 7.02
CA HIS A 274 -28.83 -34.99 6.45
C HIS A 274 -29.77 -33.94 7.05
N LYS A 275 -29.76 -33.77 8.37
CA LYS A 275 -30.54 -32.72 9.04
C LYS A 275 -30.16 -31.33 8.53
N GLN A 276 -28.87 -31.01 8.50
CA GLN A 276 -28.37 -29.74 7.98
C GLN A 276 -28.76 -29.53 6.51
N TYR A 277 -28.66 -30.57 5.69
CA TYR A 277 -29.13 -30.53 4.30
C TYR A 277 -30.61 -30.20 4.20
N THR A 278 -31.46 -30.82 5.02
CA THR A 278 -32.91 -30.54 5.02
C THR A 278 -33.23 -29.12 5.49
N GLU A 279 -32.53 -28.61 6.51
CA GLU A 279 -32.67 -27.24 6.99
C GLU A 279 -32.27 -26.23 5.88
N PHE A 280 -31.08 -26.38 5.29
CA PHE A 280 -30.62 -25.51 4.21
C PHE A 280 -31.46 -25.62 2.94
N ALA A 281 -31.98 -26.80 2.61
CA ALA A 281 -32.90 -26.96 1.50
C ALA A 281 -34.22 -26.21 1.75
N GLY A 282 -34.72 -26.23 3.00
CA GLY A 282 -35.87 -25.45 3.42
C GLY A 282 -35.63 -23.94 3.31
N GLU A 283 -34.54 -23.44 3.92
CA GLU A 283 -34.14 -22.02 3.86
C GLU A 283 -33.96 -21.52 2.41
N LYS A 284 -33.35 -22.36 1.55
CA LYS A 284 -33.22 -22.08 0.13
C LYS A 284 -34.59 -21.96 -0.54
N SER A 285 -35.48 -22.91 -0.31
CA SER A 285 -36.82 -22.88 -0.90
C SER A 285 -37.63 -21.67 -0.44
N GLU A 286 -37.50 -21.27 0.83
CA GLU A 286 -38.14 -20.07 1.36
C GLU A 286 -37.58 -18.81 0.70
N SER A 287 -36.25 -18.69 0.61
CA SER A 287 -35.58 -17.57 -0.05
C SER A 287 -35.97 -17.46 -1.52
N GLU A 288 -36.02 -18.58 -2.26
CA GLU A 288 -36.47 -18.60 -3.64
C GLU A 288 -37.93 -18.15 -3.79
N ASN A 289 -38.81 -18.54 -2.87
CA ASN A 289 -40.19 -18.05 -2.84
C ASN A 289 -40.26 -16.55 -2.58
N GLN A 290 -39.48 -16.03 -1.62
CA GLN A 290 -39.41 -14.59 -1.34
C GLN A 290 -38.93 -13.80 -2.57
N VAL A 291 -37.88 -14.28 -3.26
CA VAL A 291 -37.39 -13.67 -4.50
C VAL A 291 -38.46 -13.67 -5.58
N ARG A 292 -39.16 -14.80 -5.78
CA ARG A 292 -40.28 -14.88 -6.74
C ARG A 292 -41.39 -13.89 -6.42
N MET A 293 -41.79 -13.76 -5.16
CA MET A 293 -42.81 -12.80 -4.74
C MET A 293 -42.36 -11.35 -4.95
N MET A 294 -41.11 -11.02 -4.59
CA MET A 294 -40.57 -9.68 -4.82
C MET A 294 -40.47 -9.34 -6.30
N ALA A 295 -40.07 -10.30 -7.15
CA ALA A 295 -40.03 -10.11 -8.59
C ALA A 295 -41.42 -9.78 -9.16
N GLN A 296 -42.46 -10.51 -8.73
CA GLN A 296 -43.84 -10.22 -9.12
C GLN A 296 -44.31 -8.84 -8.61
N GLN A 297 -43.94 -8.45 -7.39
CA GLN A 297 -44.25 -7.12 -6.86
C GLN A 297 -43.57 -6.00 -7.66
N ILE A 298 -42.31 -6.19 -8.06
CA ILE A 298 -41.58 -5.24 -8.91
C ILE A 298 -42.28 -5.10 -10.26
N GLU A 299 -42.65 -6.20 -10.91
CA GLU A 299 -43.35 -6.18 -12.20
C GLU A 299 -44.71 -5.46 -12.10
N GLN A 300 -45.46 -5.70 -11.03
CA GLN A 300 -46.71 -4.98 -10.75
C GLN A 300 -46.47 -3.48 -10.53
N LEU A 301 -45.44 -3.10 -9.79
CA LEU A 301 -45.10 -1.69 -9.54
C LEU A 301 -44.61 -0.99 -10.81
N GLN A 302 -43.81 -1.67 -11.64
CA GLN A 302 -43.37 -1.15 -12.94
C GLN A 302 -44.57 -0.89 -13.86
N THR A 303 -45.52 -1.83 -13.91
CA THR A 303 -46.75 -1.64 -14.68
C THR A 303 -47.55 -0.44 -14.18
N LYS A 304 -47.71 -0.30 -12.86
CA LYS A 304 -48.40 0.85 -12.25
C LYS A 304 -47.67 2.18 -12.52
N LEU A 305 -46.34 2.17 -12.45
CA LEU A 305 -45.51 3.35 -12.75
C LEU A 305 -45.69 3.77 -14.21
N GLN A 306 -45.63 2.82 -15.16
CA GLN A 306 -45.82 3.11 -16.57
C GLN A 306 -47.21 3.73 -16.86
N ILE A 307 -48.25 3.22 -16.20
CA ILE A 307 -49.61 3.79 -16.30
C ILE A 307 -49.62 5.23 -15.77
N ALA A 308 -49.06 5.47 -14.58
CA ALA A 308 -49.00 6.80 -13.97
C ALA A 308 -48.16 7.80 -14.79
N GLU A 309 -47.04 7.36 -15.38
CA GLU A 309 -46.22 8.17 -16.27
C GLU A 309 -46.97 8.56 -17.55
N ASN A 310 -47.72 7.63 -18.14
CA ASN A 310 -48.57 7.92 -19.29
C ASN A 310 -49.70 8.90 -18.94
N GLU A 311 -50.36 8.73 -17.80
CA GLU A 311 -51.38 9.67 -17.31
C GLU A 311 -50.80 11.07 -17.06
N ALA A 312 -49.59 11.14 -16.48
CA ALA A 312 -48.89 12.41 -16.25
C ALA A 312 -48.50 13.08 -17.56
N ALA A 313 -48.04 12.32 -18.57
CA ALA A 313 -47.72 12.83 -19.89
C ALA A 313 -48.96 13.41 -20.59
N GLN A 314 -50.08 12.67 -20.59
CA GLN A 314 -51.36 13.14 -21.14
C GLN A 314 -51.86 14.40 -20.44
N THR A 315 -51.75 14.45 -19.11
CA THR A 315 -52.14 15.64 -18.33
C THR A 315 -51.26 16.85 -18.69
N ARG A 316 -49.95 16.63 -18.89
CA ARG A 316 -49.02 17.70 -19.27
C ARG A 316 -49.28 18.21 -20.69
N GLU A 317 -49.60 17.34 -21.64
CA GLU A 317 -50.04 17.73 -22.98
C GLU A 317 -51.33 18.55 -22.93
N ALA A 318 -52.33 18.11 -22.17
CA ALA A 318 -53.58 18.83 -21.97
C ALA A 318 -53.34 20.21 -21.33
N TYR A 319 -52.44 20.30 -20.35
CA TYR A 319 -52.04 21.55 -19.72
C TYR A 319 -51.42 22.51 -20.75
N HIS A 320 -50.44 22.07 -21.55
CA HIS A 320 -49.80 22.91 -22.56
C HIS A 320 -50.78 23.35 -23.66
N ALA A 321 -51.70 22.48 -24.07
CA ALA A 321 -52.76 22.83 -25.00
C ALA A 321 -53.66 23.95 -24.43
N LEU A 322 -54.05 23.83 -23.16
CA LEU A 322 -54.86 24.85 -22.48
C LEU A 322 -54.08 26.16 -22.30
N GLU A 323 -52.80 26.10 -21.95
CA GLU A 323 -51.95 27.29 -21.81
C GLU A 323 -51.76 28.01 -23.14
N SER A 324 -51.64 27.26 -24.25
CA SER A 324 -51.65 27.83 -25.60
C SER A 324 -52.96 28.53 -25.93
N GLN A 325 -54.11 27.91 -25.62
CA GLN A 325 -55.44 28.52 -25.79
C GLN A 325 -55.59 29.79 -24.95
N ILE A 326 -55.12 29.79 -23.70
CA ILE A 326 -55.15 30.97 -22.82
C ILE A 326 -54.26 32.08 -23.40
N SER A 327 -53.07 31.75 -23.90
CA SER A 327 -52.16 32.72 -24.52
C SER A 327 -52.81 33.37 -25.76
N GLN A 328 -53.41 32.55 -26.64
CA GLN A 328 -54.16 33.04 -27.80
C GLN A 328 -55.33 33.94 -27.40
N ALA A 329 -56.13 33.54 -26.41
CA ALA A 329 -57.24 34.33 -25.91
C ALA A 329 -56.76 35.65 -25.29
N ARG A 330 -55.63 35.66 -24.57
CA ARG A 330 -55.00 36.88 -24.02
C ARG A 330 -54.52 37.80 -25.13
N GLN A 331 -53.90 37.27 -26.18
CA GLN A 331 -53.48 38.05 -27.34
C GLN A 331 -54.68 38.70 -28.03
N GLN A 332 -55.73 37.92 -28.30
CA GLN A 332 -56.98 38.42 -28.89
C GLN A 332 -57.63 39.49 -28.01
N ALA A 333 -57.68 39.29 -26.69
CA ALA A 333 -58.20 40.28 -25.76
C ALA A 333 -57.37 41.57 -25.78
N GLN A 334 -56.04 41.49 -25.87
CA GLN A 334 -55.16 42.64 -25.95
C GLN A 334 -55.29 43.38 -27.29
N GLU A 335 -55.43 42.66 -28.40
CA GLU A 335 -55.72 43.24 -29.72
C GLU A 335 -57.05 43.98 -29.70
N LEU A 336 -58.12 43.35 -29.19
CA LEU A 336 -59.42 43.99 -29.02
C LEU A 336 -59.34 45.21 -28.10
N ARG A 337 -58.57 45.14 -27.01
CA ARG A 337 -58.37 46.28 -26.10
C ARG A 337 -57.63 47.43 -26.78
N SER A 338 -56.63 47.15 -27.61
CA SER A 338 -55.92 48.16 -28.40
C SER A 338 -56.84 48.79 -29.45
N GLN A 339 -57.66 47.98 -30.12
CA GLN A 339 -58.69 48.47 -31.05
C GLN A 339 -59.71 49.36 -30.32
N MET A 340 -60.17 48.96 -29.14
CA MET A 340 -61.06 49.76 -28.30
C MET A 340 -60.41 51.09 -27.90
N GLN A 341 -59.18 51.10 -27.40
CA GLN A 341 -58.47 52.34 -27.04
C GLN A 341 -58.24 53.24 -28.26
N SER A 342 -57.93 52.66 -29.42
CA SER A 342 -57.81 53.41 -30.68
C SER A 342 -59.16 54.01 -31.10
N ALA A 343 -60.24 53.25 -30.98
CA ALA A 343 -61.59 53.72 -31.26
C ALA A 343 -62.04 54.80 -30.28
N GLU A 344 -61.78 54.65 -28.98
CA GLU A 344 -62.03 55.65 -27.93
C GLU A 344 -61.21 56.91 -28.16
N GLY A 345 -59.93 56.79 -28.51
CA GLY A 345 -59.08 57.92 -28.89
C GLY A 345 -59.60 58.66 -30.13
N ARG A 346 -60.07 57.93 -31.14
CA ARG A 346 -60.75 58.52 -32.31
C ARG A 346 -62.06 59.20 -31.91
N LEU A 347 -62.83 58.61 -30.99
CA LEU A 347 -64.07 59.18 -30.48
C LEU A 347 -63.83 60.46 -29.69
N GLY A 348 -62.81 60.48 -28.84
CA GLY A 348 -62.35 61.67 -28.10
C GLY A 348 -61.90 62.79 -29.04
N PHE A 349 -61.01 62.48 -29.99
CA PHE A 349 -60.56 63.42 -31.01
C PHE A 349 -61.72 63.97 -31.86
N ASN A 350 -62.65 63.12 -32.29
CA ASN A 350 -63.81 63.55 -33.07
C ASN A 350 -64.82 64.36 -32.25
N ARG A 351 -64.95 64.10 -30.94
CA ARG A 351 -65.76 64.93 -30.03
C ARG A 351 -65.14 66.30 -29.86
N GLU A 352 -63.86 66.38 -29.54
CA GLU A 352 -63.13 67.65 -29.41
C GLU A 352 -63.18 68.45 -30.72
N ARG A 353 -63.03 67.78 -31.87
CA ARG A 353 -63.19 68.38 -33.20
C ARG A 353 -64.62 68.85 -33.46
N SER A 354 -65.64 68.11 -33.02
CA SER A 354 -67.04 68.51 -33.17
C SER A 354 -67.37 69.71 -32.28
N GLU A 355 -66.91 69.72 -31.03
CA GLU A 355 -67.07 70.86 -30.11
C GLU A 355 -66.33 72.11 -30.62
N GLU A 356 -65.12 71.95 -31.17
CA GLU A 356 -64.38 73.03 -31.85
C GLU A 356 -65.17 73.57 -33.06
N LEU A 357 -65.70 72.68 -33.90
CA LEU A 357 -66.48 73.05 -35.08
C LEU A 357 -67.82 73.69 -34.70
N GLU A 358 -68.52 73.20 -33.68
CA GLU A 358 -69.74 73.82 -33.13
C GLU A 358 -69.44 75.20 -32.52
N GLY A 359 -68.30 75.36 -31.86
CA GLY A 359 -67.82 76.68 -31.40
C GLY A 359 -67.58 77.64 -32.56
N ARG A 360 -66.95 77.18 -33.65
CA ARG A 360 -66.75 77.97 -34.87
C ARG A 360 -68.06 78.29 -35.59
N ILE A 361 -69.01 77.35 -35.63
CA ILE A 361 -70.34 77.58 -36.21
C ILE A 361 -71.07 78.66 -35.42
N ARG A 362 -71.09 78.60 -34.08
CA ARG A 362 -71.68 79.66 -33.25
C ARG A 362 -71.04 81.02 -33.48
N GLN A 363 -69.70 81.10 -33.52
CA GLN A 363 -69.00 82.35 -33.84
C GLN A 363 -69.36 82.88 -35.24
N ASN A 364 -69.48 81.99 -36.23
CA ASN A 364 -69.84 82.38 -37.58
C ASN A 364 -71.32 82.82 -37.66
N GLU A 365 -72.23 82.18 -36.94
CA GLU A 365 -73.64 82.59 -36.85
C GLU A 365 -73.79 83.96 -36.18
N GLU A 366 -73.05 84.22 -35.10
CA GLU A 366 -72.98 85.53 -34.45
C GLU A 366 -72.39 86.60 -35.39
N GLN A 367 -71.35 86.27 -36.16
CA GLN A 367 -70.77 87.17 -37.17
C GLN A 367 -71.72 87.42 -38.35
N ILE A 368 -72.50 86.43 -38.78
CA ILE A 368 -73.51 86.58 -39.83
C ILE A 368 -74.63 87.51 -39.33
N ALA A 369 -75.15 87.29 -38.13
CA ALA A 369 -76.17 88.15 -37.54
C ALA A 369 -75.70 89.61 -37.40
N ALA A 370 -74.46 89.83 -36.94
CA ALA A 370 -73.86 91.16 -36.85
C ALA A 370 -73.66 91.82 -38.23
N ASN A 371 -73.29 91.03 -39.24
CA ASN A 371 -73.13 91.53 -40.61
C ASN A 371 -74.47 91.81 -41.30
N GLU A 372 -75.52 91.04 -41.02
CA GLU A 372 -76.88 91.31 -41.52
C GLU A 372 -77.43 92.62 -40.93
N GLU A 373 -77.17 92.89 -39.65
CA GLU A 373 -77.54 94.15 -39.00
C GLU A 373 -76.78 95.35 -39.61
N LEU A 374 -75.48 95.19 -39.88
CA LEU A 374 -74.68 96.18 -40.62
C LEU A 374 -75.17 96.40 -42.05
N LEU A 375 -75.60 95.35 -42.75
CA LEU A 375 -76.10 95.41 -44.12
C LEU A 375 -77.45 96.15 -44.19
N ASP A 376 -78.33 95.91 -43.22
CA ASP A 376 -79.61 96.62 -43.10
C ASP A 376 -79.42 98.10 -42.74
N GLN A 377 -78.40 98.42 -41.93
CA GLN A 377 -78.02 99.81 -41.67
C GLN A 377 -77.54 100.50 -42.96
N ALA A 378 -76.65 99.86 -43.72
CA ALA A 378 -76.12 100.39 -44.98
C ALA A 378 -77.20 100.55 -46.07
N ARG A 379 -78.22 99.67 -46.10
CA ARG A 379 -79.37 99.80 -47.02
C ARG A 379 -80.25 101.01 -46.71
N ARG A 380 -80.43 101.35 -45.42
CA ARG A 380 -81.16 102.57 -45.01
C ARG A 380 -80.39 103.83 -45.38
N ASP A 381 -79.08 103.82 -45.22
CA ASP A 381 -78.21 104.95 -45.59
C ASP A 381 -78.18 105.17 -47.12
N LEU A 382 -78.19 104.09 -47.91
CA LEU A 382 -78.27 104.17 -49.37
C LEU A 382 -79.60 104.76 -49.86
N ALA A 383 -80.72 104.38 -49.26
CA ALA A 383 -82.04 104.92 -49.60
C ALA A 383 -82.14 106.44 -49.32
N ASN A 384 -81.55 106.91 -48.23
CA ASN A 384 -81.47 108.34 -47.91
C ASN A 384 -80.55 109.11 -48.89
N ALA A 385 -79.49 108.48 -49.39
CA ALA A 385 -78.58 109.11 -50.36
C ALA A 385 -79.20 109.24 -51.76
N ASP A 386 -80.01 108.27 -52.19
CA ASP A 386 -80.72 108.32 -53.48
C ASP A 386 -81.80 109.42 -53.52
N GLU A 387 -82.48 109.68 -52.40
CA GLU A 387 -83.46 110.77 -52.29
C GLU A 387 -82.81 112.16 -52.39
N GLN A 388 -81.58 112.30 -51.86
CA GLN A 388 -80.79 113.54 -51.95
C GLN A 388 -80.24 113.79 -53.37
N LEU A 389 -79.91 112.73 -54.12
CA LEU A 389 -79.39 112.81 -55.50
C LEU A 389 -80.45 113.26 -56.53
N LEU A 390 -81.71 112.85 -56.33
CA LEU A 390 -82.85 113.29 -57.15
C LEU A 390 -83.12 114.80 -57.02
N ALA A 391 -82.97 115.36 -55.82
CA ALA A 391 -83.17 116.80 -55.57
C ALA A 391 -82.06 117.70 -56.18
N ILE A 392 -80.83 117.19 -56.29
CA ILE A 392 -79.68 117.95 -56.83
C ILE A 392 -79.69 117.97 -58.37
N THR A 393 -80.21 116.90 -58.99
CA THR A 393 -80.23 116.75 -60.45
C THR A 393 -81.22 117.73 -61.11
N ASP A 394 -82.37 118.01 -60.48
CA ASP A 394 -83.37 118.99 -60.92
C ASP A 394 -82.84 120.45 -60.87
N ASN A 395 -81.99 120.77 -59.89
CA ASN A 395 -81.39 122.10 -59.72
C ASN A 395 -80.33 122.42 -60.79
N ILE A 396 -79.58 121.40 -61.24
CA ILE A 396 -78.51 121.52 -62.25
C ILE A 396 -79.10 121.77 -63.65
N GLN A 397 -80.23 121.15 -63.99
CA GLN A 397 -80.86 121.27 -65.30
C GLN A 397 -81.41 122.69 -65.57
N THR A 398 -81.84 123.38 -64.51
CA THR A 398 -82.39 124.75 -64.59
C THR A 398 -81.29 125.82 -64.76
N ARG A 399 -80.08 125.58 -64.23
CA ARG A 399 -78.95 126.53 -64.32
C ARG A 399 -78.15 126.43 -65.62
N GLN A 400 -78.17 125.27 -66.30
CA GLN A 400 -77.44 125.05 -67.54
C GLN A 400 -78.00 125.83 -68.74
N LEU A 401 -79.29 126.20 -68.72
CA LEU A 401 -79.95 126.99 -69.77
C LEU A 401 -79.58 128.49 -69.75
N ALA A 402 -79.18 129.04 -68.60
CA ALA A 402 -78.83 130.47 -68.45
C ALA A 402 -77.37 130.80 -68.81
N VAL A 403 -76.47 129.81 -68.84
CA VAL A 403 -75.02 130.02 -69.08
C VAL A 403 -74.68 130.13 -70.58
N ASN A 404 -75.49 129.55 -71.46
CA ASN A 404 -75.25 129.57 -72.91
C ASN A 404 -75.54 130.93 -73.57
N GLU A 405 -76.28 131.83 -72.92
CA GLU A 405 -76.61 133.16 -73.45
C GLU A 405 -75.48 134.19 -73.25
N HIS A 406 -74.64 134.01 -72.21
CA HIS A 406 -73.55 134.94 -71.87
C HIS A 406 -72.21 134.65 -72.59
N ALA A 407 -72.05 133.49 -73.22
CA ALA A 407 -70.80 133.09 -73.87
C ALA A 407 -70.48 133.86 -75.18
N GLY A 408 -71.45 134.58 -75.76
CA GLY A 408 -71.27 135.35 -77.00
C GLY A 408 -70.53 136.69 -76.86
N GLN A 409 -70.38 137.24 -75.64
CA GLN A 409 -69.81 138.58 -75.44
C GLN A 409 -68.29 138.57 -75.18
N HIS A 410 -67.67 137.42 -74.90
CA HIS A 410 -66.29 137.36 -74.40
C HIS A 410 -65.21 137.13 -75.48
N GLN A 411 -65.58 137.27 -76.77
CA GLN A 411 -64.76 136.90 -77.93
C GLN A 411 -63.69 137.94 -78.34
N ASN A 412 -63.52 139.06 -77.61
CA ASN A 412 -62.61 140.16 -78.03
C ASN A 412 -61.39 140.42 -77.11
N ILE A 413 -61.12 139.62 -76.07
CA ILE A 413 -60.05 139.92 -75.07
C ILE A 413 -58.83 138.96 -75.15
N LEU A 414 -58.95 137.82 -75.81
CA LEU A 414 -57.89 136.79 -75.83
C LEU A 414 -56.62 137.10 -76.67
N PRO A 415 -56.64 137.86 -77.79
CA PRO A 415 -55.44 138.07 -78.59
C PRO A 415 -54.41 139.05 -77.99
N GLU A 416 -54.78 139.91 -77.03
CA GLU A 416 -53.81 140.76 -76.31
C GLU A 416 -52.98 140.00 -75.27
N ARG A 417 -53.53 138.94 -74.66
CA ARG A 417 -52.86 138.17 -73.61
C ARG A 417 -51.64 137.39 -74.12
N ASN A 418 -51.70 136.89 -75.35
CA ASN A 418 -50.63 136.06 -75.93
C ASN A 418 -49.42 136.87 -76.43
N ARG A 419 -49.57 138.18 -76.67
CA ARG A 419 -48.45 139.06 -77.08
C ARG A 419 -47.57 139.43 -75.88
N LEU A 420 -48.19 139.75 -74.73
CA LEU A 420 -47.51 140.08 -73.47
C LEU A 420 -46.77 138.87 -72.83
N GLU A 421 -47.21 137.64 -73.10
CA GLU A 421 -46.59 136.43 -72.56
C GLU A 421 -45.29 136.04 -73.30
N SER A 422 -45.15 136.44 -74.57
CA SER A 422 -43.95 136.31 -75.41
C SER A 422 -42.83 137.25 -74.96
N ASP A 423 -43.14 138.53 -74.76
CA ASP A 423 -42.14 139.55 -74.35
C ASP A 423 -41.59 139.28 -72.94
N ARG A 424 -42.43 138.73 -72.05
CA ARG A 424 -42.01 138.32 -70.70
C ARG A 424 -40.99 137.17 -70.71
N ARG A 425 -40.93 136.36 -71.76
CA ARG A 425 -39.97 135.24 -71.89
C ARG A 425 -38.60 135.70 -72.35
N ALA A 426 -38.51 136.69 -73.25
CA ALA A 426 -37.23 137.22 -73.72
C ALA A 426 -36.49 138.05 -72.65
N ILE A 427 -37.20 138.89 -71.89
CA ILE A 427 -36.61 139.72 -70.82
C ILE A 427 -36.06 138.85 -69.68
N ARG A 428 -36.70 137.71 -69.37
CA ARG A 428 -36.30 136.84 -68.27
C ARG A 428 -35.00 136.08 -68.54
N GLU A 429 -34.67 135.80 -69.80
CA GLU A 429 -33.39 135.16 -70.18
C GLU A 429 -32.21 136.14 -70.10
N SER A 430 -32.42 137.42 -70.44
CA SER A 430 -31.41 138.48 -70.25
C SER A 430 -31.17 138.80 -68.76
N ILE A 431 -32.22 138.75 -67.93
CA ILE A 431 -32.08 138.90 -66.47
C ILE A 431 -31.21 137.79 -65.88
N ARG A 432 -31.35 136.54 -66.32
CA ARG A 432 -30.50 135.41 -65.85
C ARG A 432 -29.01 135.58 -66.17
N GLN A 433 -28.66 136.16 -67.32
CA GLN A 433 -27.25 136.42 -67.66
C GLN A 433 -26.64 137.53 -66.77
N PHE A 434 -27.41 138.56 -66.42
CA PHE A 434 -26.95 139.61 -65.50
C PHE A 434 -26.97 139.17 -64.04
N GLU A 435 -27.92 138.33 -63.61
CA GLU A 435 -27.93 137.71 -62.27
C GLU A 435 -26.70 136.84 -62.04
N GLY A 436 -26.17 136.17 -63.06
CA GLY A 436 -24.89 135.44 -62.97
C GLY A 436 -23.67 136.35 -62.76
N GLN A 437 -23.66 137.55 -63.32
CA GLN A 437 -22.62 138.56 -63.10
C GLN A 437 -22.76 139.27 -61.73
N ILE A 438 -24.00 139.47 -61.28
CA ILE A 438 -24.32 140.05 -59.97
C ILE A 438 -23.97 139.05 -58.85
N ALA A 439 -24.32 137.77 -58.98
CA ALA A 439 -23.97 136.75 -57.99
C ALA A 439 -22.45 136.56 -57.84
N SER A 440 -21.68 136.70 -58.93
CA SER A 440 -20.20 136.74 -58.90
C SER A 440 -19.64 137.95 -58.14
N SER A 441 -20.37 139.07 -58.14
CA SER A 441 -20.01 140.32 -57.49
C SER A 441 -20.48 140.35 -56.04
N GLU A 442 -21.65 139.77 -55.74
CA GLU A 442 -22.18 139.55 -54.40
C GLU A 442 -21.37 138.50 -53.63
N ALA A 443 -20.91 137.42 -54.27
CA ALA A 443 -19.97 136.49 -53.63
C ALA A 443 -18.63 137.18 -53.27
N ARG A 444 -18.16 138.13 -54.10
CA ARG A 444 -17.02 139.00 -53.78
C ARG A 444 -17.33 139.98 -52.64
N ALA A 445 -18.54 140.54 -52.58
CA ALA A 445 -18.99 141.39 -51.49
C ALA A 445 -19.18 140.61 -50.16
N GLN A 446 -19.65 139.36 -50.23
CA GLN A 446 -19.75 138.44 -49.10
C GLN A 446 -18.36 138.01 -48.62
N SER A 447 -17.40 137.83 -49.52
CA SER A 447 -15.99 137.61 -49.18
C SER A 447 -15.37 138.83 -48.48
N LEU A 448 -15.71 140.06 -48.88
CA LEU A 448 -15.29 141.30 -48.19
C LEU A 448 -16.02 141.47 -46.84
N THR A 449 -17.27 141.03 -46.73
CA THR A 449 -18.02 141.01 -45.47
C THR A 449 -17.43 139.99 -44.48
N ASN A 450 -16.98 138.84 -44.98
CA ASN A 450 -16.23 137.86 -44.18
C ASN A 450 -14.81 138.34 -43.83
N GLN A 451 -14.20 139.24 -44.63
CA GLN A 451 -12.99 139.96 -44.23
C GLN A 451 -13.26 140.98 -43.11
N ILE A 452 -14.40 141.66 -43.11
CA ILE A 452 -14.84 142.55 -42.03
C ILE A 452 -15.14 141.75 -40.74
N SER A 453 -15.73 140.56 -40.84
CA SER A 453 -15.82 139.66 -39.67
C SER A 453 -14.43 139.16 -39.24
N GLY A 454 -13.52 138.98 -40.18
CA GLY A 454 -12.08 138.79 -39.93
C GLY A 454 -11.43 139.97 -39.20
N ASP A 455 -11.87 141.21 -39.41
CA ASP A 455 -11.36 142.40 -38.70
C ASP A 455 -11.99 142.58 -37.32
N ARG A 456 -13.26 142.17 -37.14
CA ARG A 456 -13.97 142.22 -35.85
C ARG A 456 -13.46 141.16 -34.88
N GLN A 457 -13.21 139.95 -35.38
CA GLN A 457 -12.60 138.86 -34.61
C GLN A 457 -11.11 139.15 -34.34
N ARG A 458 -10.41 139.84 -35.25
CA ARG A 458 -9.09 140.45 -34.97
C ARG A 458 -9.16 141.60 -33.96
N HIS A 459 -10.25 142.36 -33.88
CA HIS A 459 -10.42 143.41 -32.88
C HIS A 459 -10.69 142.86 -31.47
N GLU A 460 -11.41 141.74 -31.35
CA GLU A 460 -11.55 140.98 -30.09
C GLU A 460 -10.24 140.27 -29.71
N SER A 461 -9.51 139.69 -30.68
CA SER A 461 -8.16 139.18 -30.44
C SER A 461 -7.17 140.29 -30.07
N LEU A 462 -7.25 141.48 -30.67
CA LEU A 462 -6.43 142.65 -30.30
C LEU A 462 -6.84 143.22 -28.93
N ALA A 463 -8.09 143.07 -28.51
CA ALA A 463 -8.53 143.41 -27.15
C ALA A 463 -8.00 142.40 -26.11
N HIS A 464 -7.91 141.11 -26.49
CA HIS A 464 -7.29 140.06 -25.69
C HIS A 464 -5.75 140.18 -25.67
N ASP A 465 -5.13 140.54 -26.79
CA ASP A 465 -3.70 140.90 -26.90
C ASP A 465 -3.42 142.21 -26.17
N ARG A 466 -4.38 143.14 -26.06
CA ARG A 466 -4.24 144.34 -25.20
C ARG A 466 -4.28 143.98 -23.72
N GLN A 467 -5.07 142.99 -23.31
CA GLN A 467 -5.11 142.48 -21.93
C GLN A 467 -3.87 141.63 -21.60
N ASN A 468 -3.41 140.81 -22.54
CA ASN A 468 -2.17 140.05 -22.45
C ASN A 468 -0.94 140.96 -22.54
N ALA A 469 -0.98 142.04 -23.32
CA ALA A 469 0.05 143.08 -23.33
C ALA A 469 0.01 143.94 -22.06
N GLN A 470 -1.12 144.02 -21.35
CA GLN A 470 -1.23 144.69 -20.06
C GLN A 470 -0.70 143.83 -18.92
N GLN A 471 -0.94 142.51 -18.95
CA GLN A 471 -0.31 141.53 -18.05
C GLN A 471 1.17 141.32 -18.38
N ALA A 472 1.55 141.31 -19.66
CA ALA A 472 2.94 141.29 -20.10
C ALA A 472 3.65 142.60 -19.77
N ARG A 473 2.94 143.74 -19.81
CA ARG A 473 3.44 145.01 -19.27
C ARG A 473 3.57 144.96 -17.76
N GLU A 474 2.68 144.31 -17.01
CA GLU A 474 2.85 144.13 -15.56
C GLU A 474 4.02 143.20 -15.22
N THR A 475 4.24 142.10 -15.96
CA THR A 475 5.43 141.25 -15.79
C THR A 475 6.71 141.93 -16.27
N SER A 476 6.67 142.67 -17.38
CA SER A 476 7.79 143.50 -17.82
C SER A 476 7.96 144.75 -16.96
N GLN A 477 6.96 145.17 -16.18
CA GLN A 477 7.05 146.22 -15.16
C GLN A 477 7.68 145.63 -13.89
N ILE A 478 7.41 144.37 -13.55
CA ILE A 478 8.11 143.64 -12.49
C ILE A 478 9.57 143.37 -12.88
N GLU A 479 9.84 142.95 -14.12
CA GLU A 479 11.20 142.80 -14.66
C GLU A 479 11.89 144.15 -14.87
N PHE A 480 11.14 145.22 -15.17
CA PHE A 480 11.65 146.61 -15.18
C PHE A 480 11.88 147.15 -13.78
N ASP A 481 11.09 146.74 -12.77
CA ASP A 481 11.31 147.07 -11.36
C ASP A 481 12.48 146.26 -10.77
N GLU A 482 12.74 145.04 -11.28
CA GLU A 482 13.96 144.27 -11.01
C GLU A 482 15.18 144.84 -11.76
N LEU A 483 15.03 145.30 -13.01
CA LEU A 483 16.07 146.05 -13.71
C LEU A 483 16.29 147.44 -13.09
N GLN A 484 15.25 148.08 -12.55
CA GLN A 484 15.38 149.33 -11.79
C GLN A 484 16.00 149.06 -10.42
N ARG A 485 15.77 147.92 -9.77
CA ARG A 485 16.54 147.51 -8.59
C ARG A 485 18.00 147.24 -8.93
N ASN A 486 18.29 146.57 -10.04
CA ASN A 486 19.66 146.33 -10.49
C ASN A 486 20.35 147.64 -10.93
N ILE A 487 19.62 148.57 -11.56
CA ILE A 487 20.13 149.92 -11.88
C ILE A 487 20.26 150.75 -10.60
N HIS A 488 19.37 150.62 -9.63
CA HIS A 488 19.45 151.30 -8.33
C HIS A 488 20.61 150.75 -7.47
N GLU A 489 20.90 149.45 -7.53
CA GLU A 489 22.10 148.83 -6.92
C GLU A 489 23.39 149.24 -7.66
N LEU A 490 23.33 149.39 -8.99
CA LEU A 490 24.45 149.88 -9.80
C LEU A 490 24.69 151.39 -9.66
N GLU A 491 23.62 152.16 -9.43
CA GLU A 491 23.67 153.59 -9.11
C GLU A 491 24.02 153.82 -7.63
N GLU A 492 23.64 152.92 -6.71
CA GLU A 492 24.14 152.90 -5.33
C GLU A 492 25.63 152.55 -5.29
N THR A 493 26.12 151.62 -6.11
CA THR A 493 27.57 151.36 -6.22
C THR A 493 28.31 152.52 -6.90
N ARG A 494 27.69 153.22 -7.87
CA ARG A 494 28.24 154.47 -8.44
C ARG A 494 28.24 155.62 -7.43
N ASN A 495 27.17 155.78 -6.66
CA ASN A 495 27.05 156.81 -5.63
C ASN A 495 27.94 156.51 -4.42
N GLN A 496 28.21 155.25 -4.10
CA GLN A 496 29.26 154.84 -3.16
C GLN A 496 30.67 155.15 -3.68
N LEU A 497 30.91 155.10 -4.99
CA LEU A 497 32.18 155.51 -5.60
C LEU A 497 32.35 157.04 -5.65
N ASP A 498 31.27 157.80 -5.82
CA ASP A 498 31.29 159.27 -5.83
C ASP A 498 31.31 159.88 -4.42
N GLU A 499 30.61 159.28 -3.43
CA GLU A 499 30.77 159.63 -2.00
C GLU A 499 32.18 159.30 -1.49
N LYS A 500 32.81 158.20 -1.94
CA LYS A 500 34.23 157.94 -1.63
C LYS A 500 35.17 158.99 -2.23
N ALA A 501 34.85 159.58 -3.38
CA ALA A 501 35.62 160.68 -3.95
C ALA A 501 35.38 162.01 -3.20
N LYS A 502 34.14 162.25 -2.74
CA LYS A 502 33.78 163.39 -1.88
C LYS A 502 34.41 163.30 -0.49
N ASP A 503 34.54 162.10 0.08
CA ASP A 503 35.26 161.88 1.34
C ASP A 503 36.77 162.03 1.18
N CYS A 504 37.35 161.59 0.05
CA CYS A 504 38.77 161.83 -0.26
C CYS A 504 39.08 163.33 -0.44
N ALA A 505 38.10 164.12 -0.91
CA ALA A 505 38.22 165.58 -1.00
C ALA A 505 38.03 166.30 0.35
N ARG A 506 37.14 165.81 1.22
CA ARG A 506 37.00 166.31 2.61
C ARG A 506 38.27 166.06 3.43
N GLU A 507 38.89 164.87 3.31
CA GLU A 507 40.18 164.57 3.94
C GLU A 507 41.31 165.51 3.46
N MET A 508 41.29 165.94 2.19
CA MET A 508 42.31 166.86 1.68
C MET A 508 42.14 168.28 2.24
N ILE A 509 40.90 168.72 2.46
CA ILE A 509 40.58 170.00 3.10
C ILE A 509 40.95 169.97 4.61
N GLU A 510 40.79 168.84 5.28
CA GLU A 510 41.25 168.61 6.66
C GLU A 510 42.77 168.54 6.79
N ARG A 511 43.47 167.91 5.83
CA ARG A 511 44.94 167.94 5.74
C ARG A 511 45.47 169.36 5.50
N ARG A 512 44.73 170.19 4.78
CA ARG A 512 45.04 171.62 4.60
C ARG A 512 44.93 172.41 5.92
N ARG A 513 43.89 172.15 6.72
CA ARG A 513 43.70 172.80 8.02
C ARG A 513 44.64 172.30 9.12
N GLN A 514 44.98 171.01 9.15
CA GLN A 514 45.97 170.47 10.09
C GLN A 514 47.39 170.93 9.75
N ARG A 515 47.74 171.09 8.46
CA ARG A 515 49.05 171.64 8.06
C ARG A 515 49.23 173.10 8.48
N ASP A 516 48.17 173.89 8.38
CA ASP A 516 48.18 175.29 8.81
C ASP A 516 48.15 175.42 10.36
N ALA A 517 47.75 174.38 11.10
CA ALA A 517 47.92 174.27 12.55
C ALA A 517 49.35 173.87 12.95
N MET A 518 49.98 172.90 12.26
CA MET A 518 51.32 172.41 12.61
C MET A 518 52.46 173.36 12.23
N ASN A 519 52.32 174.22 11.21
CA ASN A 519 53.39 175.19 10.90
C ASN A 519 53.32 176.47 11.76
N ASN A 520 52.18 176.72 12.41
CA ASN A 520 52.11 177.69 13.51
C ASN A 520 52.76 177.12 14.79
N GLU A 521 52.71 175.80 15.01
CA GLU A 521 53.51 175.14 16.06
C GLU A 521 55.02 175.15 15.76
N LEU A 522 55.44 175.10 14.49
CA LEU A 522 56.85 175.24 14.10
C LEU A 522 57.40 176.64 14.42
N ASN A 523 56.57 177.68 14.23
CA ASN A 523 56.89 179.05 14.62
C ASN A 523 57.09 179.23 16.13
N ASP A 524 56.49 178.36 16.96
CA ASP A 524 56.68 178.38 18.42
C ASP A 524 57.81 177.47 18.91
N LEU A 525 58.17 176.40 18.17
CA LEU A 525 59.31 175.55 18.53
C LEU A 525 60.68 176.09 18.08
N GLN A 526 60.79 176.88 17.00
CA GLN A 526 62.07 177.52 16.66
C GLN A 526 62.35 178.80 17.44
N ARG A 527 61.31 179.49 17.94
CA ARG A 527 61.45 180.45 19.05
C ARG A 527 62.01 179.81 20.32
N ASN A 528 61.73 178.53 20.55
CA ASN A 528 62.34 177.75 21.63
C ASN A 528 63.77 177.26 21.34
N LEU A 529 64.21 177.20 20.06
CA LEU A 529 65.60 176.89 19.71
C LEU A 529 66.52 178.12 19.71
N THR A 530 65.94 179.32 19.55
CA THR A 530 66.57 180.58 19.95
C THR A 530 67.03 180.57 21.41
N GLN A 531 66.47 179.68 22.26
CA GLN A 531 66.71 179.65 23.70
C GLN A 531 67.72 178.59 24.18
N ARG A 532 68.12 177.60 23.36
CA ARG A 532 68.92 176.44 23.83
C ARG A 532 70.26 176.15 23.14
N LYS A 533 70.58 176.63 21.92
CA LYS A 533 71.93 176.40 21.30
C LYS A 533 72.83 177.62 21.11
N SER A 534 72.38 178.77 21.58
CA SER A 534 73.25 179.78 22.17
C SER A 534 73.75 179.36 23.57
N ARG A 535 73.15 178.31 24.17
CA ARG A 535 73.34 177.91 25.58
C ARG A 535 74.15 176.63 25.78
N LEU A 536 74.35 175.83 24.75
CA LEU A 536 75.31 174.73 24.79
C LEU A 536 76.47 175.13 23.87
N GLU A 537 77.27 176.07 24.33
CA GLU A 537 78.40 175.77 25.20
C GLU A 537 79.52 175.11 24.40
N ILE A 538 80.56 175.85 24.05
CA ILE A 538 81.60 176.32 24.98
C ILE A 538 82.53 175.19 25.40
N ILE A 539 82.08 173.94 25.49
CA ILE A 539 82.72 173.03 26.44
C ILE A 539 83.46 171.85 25.83
N GLU A 540 83.32 171.51 24.55
CA GLU A 540 84.05 170.31 24.03
C GLU A 540 84.76 170.50 22.69
N GLN A 541 85.23 171.72 22.46
CA GLN A 541 86.68 171.84 22.43
C GLN A 541 87.15 172.02 23.87
#